data_AF-A0A9N8YUG9-F1
#
_entry.id   AF-A0A9N8YUG9-F1
#
_cell.length_a   1.000
_cell.length_b   1.000
_cell.length_c   1.000
_cell.angle_alpha   90.00
_cell.angle_beta   90.00
_cell.angle_gamma   90.00
#
_symmetry.space_group_name_H-M   'P 1'
#
loop_
_entity.id
_entity.type
_entity.pdbx_description
1 polymer ?
#
loop_
_entity_poly.entity_id
_entity_poly.type
_entity_poly.pdbx_seq_one_letter_code
_entity_poly.pdbx_strand_id
1 'polypeptide(L)'
;MELANQQEQKSEWPKIEEALGWLSNFKKRNNIKEYYKAGEVASVPIEDLLAFRSELQVLISQYELDDVFNADKTGLYWKLEPNKLFTTGLITGTIKIKR
;
A
#
# COMPACT_ATOMS: atom_id res chain seq x y z
N MET A 1 -51.45 -2.50 32.42
CA MET A 1 -50.54 -1.45 31.92
C MET A 1 -49.17 -1.74 32.50
N GLU A 2 -48.37 -2.56 31.81
CA GLU A 2 -46.96 -2.80 32.14
C GLU A 2 -46.15 -2.28 30.96
N LEU A 3 -45.56 -1.10 31.14
CA LEU A 3 -44.59 -0.56 30.20
C LEU A 3 -43.26 -1.24 30.51
N ALA A 4 -42.94 -2.29 29.75
CA ALA A 4 -41.64 -2.93 29.78
C ALA A 4 -40.58 -1.89 29.38
N ASN A 5 -39.78 -1.48 30.36
CA ASN A 5 -38.61 -0.64 30.20
C ASN A 5 -37.54 -1.43 29.43
N GLN A 6 -37.57 -1.36 28.10
CA GLN A 6 -36.46 -1.83 27.28
C GLN A 6 -35.34 -0.80 27.40
N GLN A 7 -34.47 -1.00 28.39
CA GLN A 7 -33.18 -0.33 28.39
C GLN A 7 -32.42 -0.81 27.15
N GLU A 8 -32.28 0.12 26.21
CA GLU A 8 -31.48 -0.02 25.00
C GLU A 8 -30.06 -0.45 25.42
N GLN A 9 -29.73 -1.71 25.16
CA GLN A 9 -28.41 -2.27 25.42
C GLN A 9 -27.43 -1.57 24.46
N LYS A 10 -26.82 -0.47 24.94
CA LYS A 10 -25.71 0.18 24.23
C LYS A 10 -24.64 -0.86 24.00
N SER A 11 -24.41 -1.21 22.74
CA SER A 11 -23.31 -2.09 22.36
C SER A 11 -22.00 -1.46 22.86
N GLU A 12 -21.42 -2.05 23.91
CA GLU A 12 -20.10 -1.69 24.43
C GLU A 12 -19.04 -2.17 23.44
N TRP A 13 -18.91 -1.47 22.31
CA TRP A 13 -17.72 -1.61 21.50
C TRP A 13 -16.54 -1.14 22.34
N PRO A 14 -15.42 -1.89 22.37
CA PRO A 14 -14.24 -1.48 23.10
C PRO A 14 -13.82 -0.10 22.64
N LYS A 15 -13.44 0.75 23.60
CA LYS A 15 -12.89 2.07 23.29
C LYS A 15 -11.70 1.88 22.36
N ILE A 16 -11.54 2.78 21.38
CA ILE A 16 -10.49 2.71 20.36
C ILE A 16 -9.10 2.51 20.98
N GLU A 17 -8.87 3.10 22.16
CA GLU A 17 -7.65 2.97 22.97
C GLU A 17 -7.34 1.53 23.37
N GLU A 18 -8.34 0.75 23.79
CA GLU A 18 -8.19 -0.64 24.21
C GLU A 18 -7.90 -1.54 23.00
N ALA A 19 -8.58 -1.29 21.87
CA ALA A 19 -8.34 -1.98 20.61
C ALA A 19 -6.92 -1.74 20.07
N LEU A 20 -6.38 -0.53 20.21
CA LEU A 20 -5.00 -0.19 19.84
C LEU A 20 -3.98 -0.90 20.73
N GLY A 21 -4.26 -1.01 22.04
CA GLY A 21 -3.44 -1.75 22.99
C GLY A 21 -3.35 -3.24 22.65
N TRP A 22 -4.50 -3.87 22.39
CA TRP A 22 -4.56 -5.26 21.94
C TRP A 22 -3.77 -5.48 20.64
N LEU A 23 -3.97 -4.62 19.64
CA LEU A 23 -3.30 -4.73 18.34
C LEU A 23 -1.77 -4.59 18.48
N SER A 24 -1.29 -3.68 19.32
CA SER A 24 0.13 -3.51 19.62
C SER A 24 0.73 -4.78 20.23
N ASN A 25 0.04 -5.35 21.22
CA ASN A 25 0.47 -6.58 21.88
C ASN A 25 0.43 -7.79 20.94
N PHE A 26 -0.59 -7.89 20.09
CA PHE A 26 -0.71 -8.95 19.09
C PHE A 26 0.46 -8.91 18.09
N LYS A 27 0.79 -7.72 17.57
CA LYS A 27 1.94 -7.56 16.65
C LYS A 27 3.26 -7.98 17.31
N LYS A 28 3.49 -7.57 18.56
CA LYS A 28 4.68 -7.94 19.33
C LYS A 28 4.81 -9.45 19.54
N ARG A 29 3.74 -10.11 19.98
CA ARG A 29 3.73 -11.56 20.25
C ARG A 29 4.01 -12.41 19.01
N ASN A 30 3.50 -11.96 17.86
CA ASN A 30 3.66 -12.68 16.60
C ASN A 30 4.86 -12.19 15.77
N ASN A 31 5.71 -11.31 16.31
CA ASN A 31 6.86 -10.72 15.62
C ASN A 31 6.47 -10.06 14.27
N ILE A 32 5.26 -9.51 14.18
CA ILE A 32 4.75 -8.82 12.99
C ILE A 32 5.35 -7.42 12.95
N LYS A 33 6.05 -7.12 11.87
CA LYS A 33 6.70 -5.84 11.61
C LYS A 33 6.04 -5.13 10.45
N GLU A 34 6.18 -3.82 10.45
CA GLU A 34 5.64 -2.94 9.43
C GLU A 34 6.75 -2.62 8.43
N TYR A 35 6.47 -2.86 7.15
CA TYR A 35 7.39 -2.63 6.05
C TYR A 35 6.74 -1.72 5.02
N TYR A 36 7.54 -0.90 4.36
CA TYR A 36 7.11 -0.11 3.22
C TYR A 36 7.71 -0.73 1.96
N LYS A 37 6.89 -1.04 0.96
CA LYS A 37 7.41 -1.46 -0.35
C LYS A 37 7.98 -0.23 -1.03
N ALA A 38 9.30 -0.22 -1.28
CA ALA A 38 9.88 0.83 -2.10
C ALA A 38 9.29 0.69 -3.49
N GLY A 39 8.75 1.78 -4.04
CA GLY A 39 8.29 1.79 -5.42
C GLY A 39 9.45 1.43 -6.36
N GLU A 40 9.12 0.91 -7.54
CA GLU A 40 10.09 0.49 -8.58
C GLU A 40 11.10 1.60 -8.93
N VAL A 41 10.71 2.87 -8.72
CA VAL A 41 11.54 4.07 -8.88
C VAL A 41 12.89 3.97 -8.16
N ALA A 42 12.97 3.27 -7.02
CA ALA A 42 14.22 3.14 -6.26
C ALA A 42 15.17 2.06 -6.81
N SER A 43 14.76 1.25 -7.79
CA SER A 43 15.53 0.14 -8.34
C SER A 43 16.09 0.40 -9.74
N VAL A 44 15.78 1.55 -10.34
CA VAL A 44 16.21 1.88 -11.70
C VAL A 44 17.60 2.53 -11.67
N PRO A 45 18.60 2.01 -12.40
CA PRO A 45 19.89 2.66 -12.56
C PRO A 45 19.71 3.99 -13.33
N ILE A 46 20.18 5.09 -12.73
CA ILE A 46 19.99 6.45 -13.26
C ILE A 46 20.85 6.67 -14.50
N GLU A 47 21.96 5.94 -14.59
CA GLU A 47 22.92 5.99 -15.69
C GLU A 47 22.29 5.52 -17.01
N ASP A 48 21.48 4.47 -16.97
CA ASP A 48 20.84 3.88 -18.16
C ASP A 48 19.53 4.59 -18.55
N LEU A 49 18.99 5.40 -17.63
CA LEU A 49 17.70 6.08 -17.78
C LEU A 49 17.68 7.06 -18.97
N LEU A 50 18.81 7.72 -19.24
CA LEU A 50 18.93 8.65 -20.38
C LEU A 50 18.92 7.90 -21.72
N ALA A 51 19.68 6.81 -21.82
CA ALA A 51 19.74 5.99 -23.03
C ALA A 51 18.36 5.38 -23.33
N PHE A 52 17.73 4.78 -22.32
CA PHE A 52 16.39 4.22 -22.45
C PHE A 52 15.34 5.26 -22.85
N ARG A 53 15.44 6.47 -22.30
CA ARG A 53 14.54 7.58 -22.68
C ARG A 53 14.71 7.97 -24.16
N SER A 54 15.93 8.03 -24.65
CA SER A 54 16.19 8.31 -26.07
C SER A 54 15.65 7.21 -26.98
N GLU A 55 15.83 5.94 -26.62
CA GLU A 55 15.26 4.80 -27.36
C GLU A 55 13.73 4.83 -27.39
N LEU A 56 13.09 5.12 -26.26
CA LEU A 56 11.63 5.27 -26.18
C LEU A 56 11.11 6.40 -27.06
N GLN A 57 11.80 7.55 -27.13
CA GLN A 57 11.39 8.66 -28.00
C GLN A 57 11.44 8.26 -29.47
N VAL A 58 12.48 7.53 -29.88
CA VAL A 58 12.59 7.00 -31.25
C VAL A 58 11.46 6.00 -31.54
N LEU A 59 11.14 5.12 -30.59
CA LEU A 59 10.05 4.17 -30.74
C LEU A 59 8.69 4.87 -30.86
N ILE A 60 8.39 5.83 -29.99
CA ILE A 60 7.13 6.58 -29.99
C ILE A 60 6.96 7.36 -31.30
N SER A 61 8.04 7.87 -31.88
CA SER A 61 7.99 8.62 -33.15
C SER A 61 7.54 7.79 -34.36
N GLN A 62 7.48 6.46 -34.23
CA GLN A 62 6.98 5.55 -35.27
C GLN A 62 5.46 5.40 -35.27
N TYR A 63 4.78 5.93 -34.25
CA TYR A 63 3.34 5.85 -34.08
C TYR A 63 2.70 7.23 -34.24
N GLU A 64 1.48 7.26 -34.75
CA GLU A 64 0.67 8.48 -34.78
C GLU A 64 0.26 8.89 -33.37
N LEU A 65 0.02 10.19 -33.15
CA LEU A 65 -0.37 10.71 -31.84
C LEU A 65 -1.64 10.04 -31.27
N ASP A 66 -2.56 9.63 -32.15
CA ASP A 66 -3.79 8.93 -31.76
C ASP A 66 -3.54 7.52 -31.20
N ASP A 67 -2.38 6.92 -31.54
CA ASP A 67 -1.94 5.60 -31.05
C ASP A 67 -1.03 5.70 -29.81
N VAL A 68 -0.67 6.91 -29.37
CA VAL A 68 0.17 7.16 -28.19
C VAL A 68 -0.72 7.43 -26.98
N PHE A 69 -0.97 6.38 -26.20
CA PHE A 69 -1.78 6.49 -24.98
C PHE A 69 -0.95 6.77 -23.72
N ASN A 70 -1.38 7.74 -22.91
CA ASN A 70 -0.79 7.97 -21.58
C ASN A 70 -1.45 7.06 -20.54
N ALA A 71 -0.83 5.92 -20.28
CA ALA A 71 -1.32 4.91 -19.33
C ALA A 71 -1.10 5.27 -17.84
N ASP A 72 -0.55 6.45 -17.54
CA ASP A 72 -0.27 6.91 -16.17
C ASP A 72 -1.53 7.15 -15.32
N LYS A 73 -2.67 7.46 -15.96
CA LYS A 73 -3.92 7.88 -15.29
C LYS A 73 -4.97 6.80 -15.16
N THR A 74 -4.88 5.72 -15.91
CA THR A 74 -5.79 4.56 -15.78
C THR A 74 -5.16 3.54 -14.84
N GLY A 75 -5.22 3.86 -13.55
CA GLY A 75 -4.67 3.00 -12.51
C GLY A 75 -5.43 1.67 -12.44
N LEU A 76 -4.72 0.60 -12.79
CA LEU A 76 -5.13 -0.78 -12.56
C LEU A 76 -5.01 -1.11 -11.05
N TYR A 77 -5.72 -0.35 -10.20
CA TYR A 77 -5.57 -0.41 -8.74
C TYR A 77 -6.04 -1.74 -8.13
N TRP A 78 -6.84 -2.53 -8.85
CA TRP A 78 -7.36 -3.80 -8.34
C TRP A 78 -6.28 -4.90 -8.23
N LYS A 79 -5.14 -4.74 -8.91
CA LYS A 79 -3.96 -5.62 -8.79
C LYS A 79 -2.81 -4.98 -8.01
N LEU A 80 -2.95 -3.73 -7.56
CA LEU A 80 -1.85 -3.04 -6.92
C LEU A 80 -1.66 -3.59 -5.51
N GLU A 81 -0.45 -4.08 -5.22
CA GLU A 81 -0.11 -4.50 -3.88
C GLU A 81 -0.11 -3.29 -2.92
N PRO A 82 -0.55 -3.46 -1.67
CA PRO A 82 -0.54 -2.38 -0.70
C PRO A 82 0.90 -1.94 -0.41
N ASN A 83 1.16 -0.63 -0.46
CA ASN A 83 2.47 -0.04 -0.19
C ASN A 83 2.99 -0.31 1.23
N LYS A 84 2.07 -0.58 2.16
CA LYS A 84 2.37 -0.87 3.57
C LYS A 84 2.00 -2.31 3.88
N LEU A 85 3.00 -3.07 4.29
CA LEU A 85 2.90 -4.51 4.52
C LEU A 85 3.13 -4.82 6.00
N PHE A 86 2.38 -5.79 6.52
CA PHE A 86 2.57 -6.36 7.86
C PHE A 86 3.04 -7.79 7.72
N THR A 87 4.29 -8.08 8.09
CA THR A 87 4.94 -9.34 7.75
C THR A 87 5.81 -9.79 8.93
N THR A 88 6.04 -11.10 9.04
CA THR A 88 6.95 -11.67 10.04
C THR A 88 8.39 -11.82 9.52
N GLY A 89 8.59 -11.79 8.20
CA GLY A 89 9.87 -11.98 7.52
C GLY A 89 10.18 -10.89 6.49
N LEU A 90 11.46 -10.77 6.10
CA LEU A 90 11.89 -9.82 5.09
C LEU A 90 11.24 -10.13 3.73
N ILE A 91 10.67 -9.12 3.09
CA ILE A 91 10.18 -9.20 1.71
C ILE A 91 11.15 -8.40 0.83
N THR A 92 11.59 -8.99 -0.28
CA THR A 92 12.44 -8.32 -1.28
C THR A 92 11.78 -7.04 -1.78
N GLY A 93 12.56 -5.96 -1.93
CA GLY A 93 12.03 -4.66 -2.35
C GLY A 93 11.28 -3.87 -1.26
N THR A 94 11.38 -4.27 0.01
CA THR A 94 10.78 -3.52 1.13
C THR A 94 11.83 -2.83 2.00
N ILE A 95 11.57 -1.58 2.36
CA ILE A 95 12.34 -0.80 3.33
C ILE A 95 11.66 -0.93 4.69
N LYS A 96 12.45 -1.27 5.72
CA LYS A 96 11.97 -1.30 7.10
C LYS A 96 11.72 0.12 7.57
N ILE A 97 10.50 0.40 7.99
CA ILE A 97 10.17 1.69 8.60
C ILE A 97 10.88 1.75 9.97
N LYS A 98 11.79 2.72 10.15
CA LYS A 98 12.30 3.10 11.46
C LYS A 98 11.25 4.02 12.09
N ARG A 99 10.65 3.58 13.20
CA ARG A 99 9.95 4.48 14.12
C ARG A 99 10.95 5.18 15.01
#